data_AF-G8SE51-F1
#
_entry.id   AF-G8SE51-F1
#
_cell.length_a   1.000
_cell.length_b   1.000
_cell.length_c   1.000
_cell.angle_alpha   90.00
_cell.angle_beta   90.00
_cell.angle_gamma   90.00
#
_symmetry.space_group_name_H-M   'P 1'
#
loop_
_entity.id
_entity.type
_entity.pdbx_description
1 polymer ?
#
loop_
_entity_poly.entity_id
_entity_poly.type
_entity_poly.pdbx_seq_one_letter_code
_entity_poly.pdbx_strand_id
1 'polypeptide(L)'
;MSVEISPDEVRRHARDVDEVARMLDEARSAGAGARMSSDAYGYLIGPLFTNLYLHPQGDELIDVMRHASEGMRGLADQLRTMATAFEETDGISAAGLRRIR
;
A
#
# COMPACT_ATOMS: atom_id res chain seq x y z
N MET A 1 26.60 -16.08 9.47
CA MET A 1 25.30 -15.79 10.09
C MET A 1 24.26 -15.95 8.99
N SER A 2 23.52 -17.06 8.97
CA SER A 2 22.46 -17.30 7.98
C SER A 2 21.18 -16.68 8.54
N VAL A 3 20.58 -15.74 7.81
CA VAL A 3 19.22 -15.28 8.13
C VAL A 3 18.29 -16.28 7.46
N GLU A 4 17.65 -17.13 8.25
CA GLU A 4 16.61 -18.06 7.78
C GLU A 4 15.31 -17.28 7.71
N ILE A 5 14.94 -16.81 6.51
CA ILE A 5 13.70 -16.10 6.28
C ILE A 5 12.68 -17.12 5.78
N SER A 6 11.65 -17.38 6.59
CA SER A 6 10.56 -18.27 6.17
C SER A 6 9.74 -17.64 5.04
N PRO A 7 9.48 -18.34 3.92
CA PRO A 7 8.60 -17.86 2.86
C PRO A 7 7.21 -17.46 3.37
N ASP A 8 6.71 -18.13 4.41
CA ASP A 8 5.42 -17.82 5.02
C ASP A 8 5.43 -16.50 5.82
N GLU A 9 6.55 -16.18 6.47
CA GLU A 9 6.73 -14.88 7.13
C GLU A 9 6.77 -13.74 6.11
N VAL A 10 7.43 -13.95 4.97
CA VAL A 10 7.46 -12.97 3.87
C VAL A 10 6.06 -12.76 3.29
N ARG A 11 5.28 -13.84 3.09
CA ARG A 11 3.88 -13.73 2.64
C ARG A 11 3.00 -13.04 3.66
N ARG A 12 3.21 -13.29 4.95
CA ARG A 12 2.50 -12.57 6.01
C ARG A 12 2.81 -11.09 5.96
N HIS A 13 4.09 -10.71 5.81
CA HIS A 13 4.47 -9.32 5.66
C HIS A 13 3.85 -8.68 4.42
N ALA A 14 3.80 -9.39 3.28
CA ALA A 14 3.11 -8.91 2.08
C ALA A 14 1.62 -8.60 2.34
N ARG A 15 0.94 -9.41 3.16
CA ARG A 15 -0.45 -9.13 3.58
C ARG A 15 -0.56 -7.90 4.48
N ASP A 16 0.38 -7.73 5.41
CA ASP A 16 0.41 -6.55 6.28
C ASP A 16 0.63 -5.27 5.45
N VAL A 17 1.48 -5.32 4.42
CA VAL A 17 1.73 -4.22 3.48
C VAL A 17 0.48 -3.90 2.64
N ASP A 18 -0.23 -4.92 2.16
CA ASP A 18 -1.52 -4.76 1.47
C ASP A 18 -2.59 -4.11 2.36
N GLU A 19 -2.62 -4.46 3.64
CA GLU A 19 -3.57 -3.88 4.57
C GLU A 19 -3.30 -2.38 4.77
N VAL A 20 -2.04 -1.96 4.83
CA VAL A 20 -1.69 -0.53 4.84
C VAL A 20 -2.14 0.15 3.55
N ALA A 21 -1.95 -0.49 2.38
CA ALA A 21 -2.44 0.04 1.11
C ALA A 21 -3.97 0.23 1.12
N ARG A 22 -4.70 -0.73 1.70
CA ARG A 22 -6.16 -0.65 1.88
C ARG A 22 -6.57 0.50 2.79
N MET A 23 -5.87 0.70 3.91
CA MET A 23 -6.11 1.81 4.83
C MET A 23 -5.87 3.17 4.17
N LEU A 24 -4.85 3.30 3.33
CA LEU A 24 -4.57 4.52 2.56
C LEU A 24 -5.70 4.82 1.56
N ASP A 25 -6.22 3.80 0.88
CA ASP A 25 -7.36 3.96 -0.02
C ASP A 25 -8.65 4.35 0.73
N GLU A 26 -8.87 3.79 1.92
CA GLU A 26 -10.00 4.13 2.79
C GLU A 26 -9.90 5.59 3.28
N ALA A 27 -8.72 6.01 3.74
CA ALA A 27 -8.45 7.39 4.13
C ALA A 27 -8.62 8.37 2.95
N ARG A 28 -8.16 8.00 1.75
CA ARG A 28 -8.35 8.79 0.53
C ARG A 28 -9.83 8.92 0.19
N SER A 29 -10.60 7.83 0.29
CA SER A 29 -12.05 7.84 0.04
C SER A 29 -12.79 8.70 1.04
N ALA A 30 -12.43 8.63 2.33
CA ALA A 30 -12.99 9.49 3.36
C ALA A 30 -12.63 10.97 3.12
N GLY A 31 -11.36 11.27 2.78
CA GLY A 31 -10.90 12.62 2.46
C GLY A 31 -11.57 13.21 1.21
N ALA A 32 -11.79 12.41 0.17
CA ALA A 32 -12.51 12.82 -1.03
C ALA A 32 -14.01 13.03 -0.77
N GLY A 33 -14.64 12.22 0.10
CA GLY A 33 -16.01 12.45 0.55
C GLY A 33 -16.13 13.67 1.46
N ALA A 34 -15.07 14.00 2.20
CA ALA A 34 -14.94 15.20 3.01
C ALA A 34 -14.43 16.41 2.24
N ARG A 35 -14.31 16.37 0.90
CA ARG A 35 -13.99 17.54 0.04
C ARG A 35 -14.94 18.65 0.48
N MET A 36 -14.35 19.59 1.19
CA MET A 36 -14.96 20.26 2.33
C MET A 36 -16.17 21.05 1.86
N SER A 37 -17.35 20.66 2.35
CA SER A 37 -18.58 21.42 2.13
C SER A 37 -18.28 22.89 2.43
N SER A 38 -18.45 23.76 1.42
CA SER A 38 -18.33 25.21 1.59
C SER A 38 -19.34 25.76 2.58
N ASP A 39 -20.36 24.96 2.94
CA ASP A 39 -21.43 25.34 3.85
C ASP A 39 -20.89 25.62 5.27
N ALA A 40 -19.80 24.96 5.67
CA ALA A 40 -19.13 25.23 6.95
C ALA A 40 -18.51 26.64 7.03
N TYR A 41 -18.19 27.24 5.87
CA TYR A 41 -17.53 28.54 5.76
C TYR A 41 -18.48 29.67 5.30
N GLY A 42 -19.78 29.36 5.21
CA GLY A 42 -20.81 30.29 4.77
C GLY A 42 -20.77 30.58 3.27
N TYR A 43 -21.91 31.00 2.71
CA TYR A 43 -22.11 31.10 1.27
C TYR A 43 -21.23 32.15 0.56
N LEU A 44 -20.79 33.19 1.28
CA LEU A 44 -20.04 34.31 0.70
C LEU A 44 -18.52 34.08 0.66
N ILE A 45 -17.94 33.58 1.76
CA ILE A 45 -16.49 33.39 1.91
C ILE A 45 -16.09 31.93 1.63
N GLY A 46 -17.01 30.99 1.82
CA GLY A 46 -16.80 29.57 1.57
C GLY A 46 -16.27 29.28 0.17
N PRO A 47 -16.96 29.66 -0.92
CA PRO A 47 -16.48 29.35 -2.26
C PRO A 47 -15.08 29.90 -2.57
N LEU A 48 -14.72 31.05 -1.99
CA LEU A 48 -13.44 31.70 -2.23
C LEU A 48 -12.30 30.99 -1.46
N PHE A 49 -12.54 30.65 -0.20
CA PHE A 49 -11.58 29.92 0.63
C PHE A 49 -11.44 28.46 0.21
N THR A 50 -12.56 27.78 -0.06
CA THR A 50 -12.55 26.37 -0.44
C THR A 50 -11.88 26.16 -1.80
N ASN A 51 -12.19 26.99 -2.81
CA ASN A 51 -11.60 26.83 -4.15
C ASN A 51 -10.14 27.26 -4.24
N LEU A 52 -9.73 28.32 -3.53
CA LEU A 52 -8.39 28.87 -3.69
C LEU A 52 -7.34 28.14 -2.83
N TYR A 53 -7.73 27.63 -1.66
CA TYR A 53 -6.79 27.04 -0.70
C TYR A 53 -7.02 25.56 -0.43
N LEU A 54 -8.27 25.15 -0.18
CA LEU A 54 -8.57 23.77 0.27
C LEU A 54 -8.60 22.76 -0.87
N HIS A 55 -9.24 23.07 -2.00
CA HIS A 55 -9.37 22.13 -3.11
C HIS A 55 -8.01 21.73 -3.72
N PRO A 56 -7.08 22.67 -4.00
CA PRO A 56 -5.77 22.29 -4.55
C PRO A 56 -4.97 21.39 -3.59
N GLN A 57 -4.98 21.71 -2.30
CA GLN A 57 -4.29 20.92 -1.27
C GLN A 57 -4.95 19.56 -1.05
N GLY A 58 -6.28 19.51 -1.12
CA GLY A 58 -7.05 18.27 -1.03
C GLY A 58 -6.79 17.34 -2.21
N ASP A 59 -6.71 17.89 -3.43
CA ASP A 59 -6.43 17.12 -4.64
C ASP A 59 -4.99 16.57 -4.62
N GLU A 60 -4.00 17.38 -4.21
CA GLU A 60 -2.61 16.93 -4.03
C GLU A 60 -2.51 15.81 -2.98
N LEU A 61 -3.19 15.96 -1.84
CA LEU A 61 -3.23 14.93 -0.80
C LEU A 61 -3.86 13.62 -1.32
N ILE A 62 -4.95 13.70 -2.08
CA ILE A 62 -5.61 12.54 -2.69
C ILE A 62 -4.65 11.81 -3.64
N ASP A 63 -3.89 12.55 -4.45
CA ASP A 63 -2.92 11.97 -5.38
C ASP A 63 -1.72 11.34 -4.66
N VAL A 64 -1.20 11.98 -3.61
CA VAL A 64 -0.13 11.40 -2.78
C VAL A 64 -0.59 10.09 -2.13
N MET A 65 -1.81 10.06 -1.59
CA MET A 65 -2.37 8.83 -0.99
C MET A 65 -2.56 7.71 -2.02
N ARG A 66 -2.98 8.06 -3.24
CA ARG A 66 -3.09 7.09 -4.35
C ARG A 66 -1.72 6.51 -4.73
N HIS A 67 -0.71 7.36 -4.90
CA HIS A 67 0.64 6.90 -5.21
C HIS A 67 1.24 6.06 -4.08
N ALA A 68 0.97 6.41 -2.82
CA ALA A 68 1.38 5.61 -1.68
C ALA A 68 0.70 4.23 -1.69
N SER A 69 -0.60 4.14 -1.96
CA SER A 69 -1.29 2.84 -2.01
C SER A 69 -0.82 1.96 -3.18
N GLU A 70 -0.58 2.55 -4.35
CA GLU A 70 0.03 1.87 -5.50
C GLU A 70 1.44 1.34 -5.18
N GLY A 71 2.28 2.16 -4.54
CA GLY A 71 3.64 1.77 -4.15
C GLY A 71 3.65 0.62 -3.13
N MET A 72 2.75 0.67 -2.14
CA MET A 72 2.61 -0.41 -1.16
C MET A 72 2.17 -1.73 -1.81
N ARG A 73 1.21 -1.69 -2.75
CA ARG A 73 0.83 -2.89 -3.52
C ARG A 73 2.01 -3.46 -4.31
N GLY A 74 2.80 -2.60 -4.95
CA GLY A 74 4.02 -3.00 -5.65
C GLY A 74 5.04 -3.69 -4.73
N LEU A 75 5.21 -3.16 -3.51
CA LEU A 75 6.07 -3.78 -2.50
C LEU A 75 5.53 -5.15 -2.04
N ALA A 76 4.22 -5.28 -1.83
CA ALA A 76 3.59 -6.56 -1.49
C ALA A 76 3.82 -7.62 -2.58
N ASP A 77 3.73 -7.23 -3.86
CA ASP A 77 4.02 -8.12 -4.99
C ASP A 77 5.49 -8.54 -5.07
N GLN A 78 6.41 -7.63 -4.76
CA GLN A 78 7.84 -7.96 -4.65
C GLN A 78 8.08 -8.98 -3.53
N LEU A 79 7.45 -8.80 -2.36
CA LEU A 79 7.56 -9.75 -1.25
C LEU A 79 7.02 -11.13 -1.62
N ARG A 80 5.87 -11.20 -2.30
CA ARG A 80 5.34 -12.47 -2.83
C ARG A 80 6.32 -13.15 -3.79
N THR A 81 6.91 -12.37 -4.70
CA THR A 81 7.89 -12.86 -5.66
C THR A 81 9.12 -13.43 -4.96
N MET A 82 9.62 -12.74 -3.92
CA MET A 82 10.72 -13.22 -3.10
C MET A 82 10.37 -14.52 -2.37
N ALA A 83 9.18 -14.62 -1.78
CA ALA A 83 8.73 -15.84 -1.10
C ALA A 83 8.69 -17.06 -2.05
N THR A 84 8.17 -16.88 -3.27
CA THR A 84 8.15 -17.91 -4.30
C THR A 84 9.57 -18.34 -4.68
N ALA A 85 10.49 -17.39 -4.88
CA ALA A 85 11.87 -17.69 -5.23
C ALA A 85 12.60 -18.48 -4.13
N PHE A 86 12.31 -18.21 -2.85
CA PHE A 86 12.85 -18.98 -1.73
C PHE A 86 12.33 -20.42 -1.74
N GLU A 87 11.03 -20.63 -1.91
CA GLU A 87 10.46 -21.99 -1.99
C GLU A 87 10.99 -22.80 -3.17
N GLU A 88 11.17 -22.17 -4.33
CA GLU A 88 11.76 -22.83 -5.49
C GLU A 88 13.20 -23.27 -5.22
N THR A 89 14.01 -22.39 -4.62
CA THR A 89 15.42 -22.68 -4.29
C THR A 89 15.53 -23.81 -3.26
N ASP A 90 14.69 -23.77 -2.22
CA ASP A 90 14.64 -24.82 -1.19
C ASP A 90 14.13 -26.14 -1.77
N GLY A 91 13.11 -26.09 -2.63
CA GLY A 91 12.56 -27.26 -3.33
C GLY A 91 13.59 -27.94 -4.23
N ILE A 92 14.35 -27.18 -5.02
CA ILE A 92 15.44 -27.69 -5.86
C ILE A 92 16.51 -28.37 -4.99
N SER A 93 16.90 -27.72 -3.89
CA SER A 93 17.91 -28.25 -2.96
C SER A 93 17.44 -29.55 -2.29
N ALA A 94 16.19 -29.59 -1.83
CA ALA A 94 15.58 -30.77 -1.24
C ALA A 94 15.46 -31.93 -2.25
N ALA A 95 15.10 -31.65 -3.50
CA ALA A 95 15.03 -32.63 -4.57
C ALA A 95 16.42 -33.18 -4.95
N GLY A 96 17.46 -32.36 -4.89
CA GLY A 96 18.86 -32.79 -5.04
C GLY A 96 19.27 -33.76 -3.93
N LEU A 97 18.98 -33.42 -2.68
CA LEU A 97 19.30 -34.26 -1.52
C LEU A 97 18.59 -35.62 -1.55
N ARG A 98 17.31 -35.67 -1.95
CA ARG A 98 16.56 -36.93 -2.10
C ARG A 98 17.10 -37.85 -3.19
N ARG A 99 17.85 -37.30 -4.15
CA ARG A 99 18.39 -38.05 -5.30
C ARG A 99 19.74 -38.72 -4.99
N ILE A 100 20.44 -38.23 -3.96
CA ILE A 100 21.77 -38.71 -3.55
C ILE A 100 21.67 -39.72 -2.40
N ARG A 101 20.50 -39.82 -1.75
CA ARG A 101 20.18 -40.79 -0.70
C ARG A 101 19.46 -42.00 -1.28
#